data_AF-A0A6B3CFU4-F1
#
_entry.id   AF-A0A6B3CFU4-F1
#
_cell.length_a   1.000
_cell.length_b   1.000
_cell.length_c   1.000
_cell.angle_alpha   90.00
_cell.angle_beta   90.00
_cell.angle_gamma   90.00
#
_symmetry.space_group_name_H-M   'P 1'
#
loop_
_entity.id
_entity.type
_entity.pdbx_description
1 polymer ?
#
loop_
_entity_poly.entity_id
_entity_poly.type
_entity_poly.pdbx_seq_one_letter_code
_entity_poly.pdbx_strand_id
1 'polypeptide(L)' 'AFALGRHFCVGALLAKAEVETGVGQLLDALPDLRTEDGFEVVEQGVFTRGPQSLPVRFTPAA' A
#
# COMPACT_ATOMS: atom_id res chain seq x y z
N ALA A 1 -8.62 -11.52 3.67
CA ALA A 1 -8.69 -10.12 3.22
C ALA A 1 -10.10 -9.55 3.38
N PHE A 2 -11.13 -10.10 2.70
CA PHE A 2 -12.47 -9.50 2.64
C PHE A 2 -13.59 -10.34 3.26
N ALA A 3 -13.26 -11.21 4.22
CA ALA A 3 -14.15 -12.23 4.78
C ALA A 3 -14.79 -13.14 3.69
N LEU A 4 -15.88 -13.84 4.03
CA LEU A 4 -16.58 -14.79 3.17
C LEU A 4 -18.09 -14.82 3.46
N GLY A 5 -18.88 -15.34 2.53
CA GLY A 5 -20.32 -15.57 2.68
C GLY A 5 -21.13 -14.28 2.80
N ARG A 6 -22.19 -14.33 3.62
CA ARG A 6 -23.11 -13.20 3.88
C ARG A 6 -22.46 -11.94 4.47
N HIS A 7 -21.22 -12.04 4.94
CA HIS A 7 -20.43 -10.93 5.48
C HIS A 7 -19.24 -10.57 4.60
N PHE A 8 -19.26 -10.98 3.33
CA PHE A 8 -18.25 -10.53 2.38
C PHE A 8 -18.19 -9.01 2.35
N CYS A 9 -16.97 -8.46 2.35
CA CYS A 9 -16.76 -7.03 2.46
C CYS A 9 -17.45 -6.28 1.32
N VAL A 10 -18.43 -5.44 1.68
CA VAL A 10 -19.13 -4.57 0.73
C VAL A 10 -18.18 -3.62 0.00
N GLY A 11 -17.05 -3.27 0.63
CA GLY A 11 -16.03 -2.39 0.07
C GLY A 11 -14.97 -3.08 -0.79
N ALA A 12 -15.01 -4.39 -1.01
CA ALA A 12 -13.90 -5.12 -1.67
C ALA A 12 -13.56 -4.59 -3.06
N LEU A 13 -14.57 -4.22 -3.86
CA LEU A 13 -14.36 -3.67 -5.21
C LEU A 13 -13.88 -2.21 -5.17
N LEU A 14 -14.33 -1.42 -4.19
CA LEU A 14 -13.83 -0.07 -3.99
C LEU A 14 -12.36 -0.10 -3.57
N ALA A 15 -12.01 -0.91 -2.56
CA ALA A 15 -10.64 -1.07 -2.10
C ALA A 15 -9.71 -1.53 -3.24
N LYS A 16 -10.18 -2.44 -4.11
CA LYS A 16 -9.45 -2.83 -5.31
C LYS A 16 -9.20 -1.65 -6.24
N ALA A 17 -10.25 -0.90 -6.58
CA ALA A 17 -10.15 0.24 -7.49
C ALA A 17 -9.24 1.35 -6.93
N GLU A 18 -9.32 1.62 -5.62
CA GLU A 18 -8.46 2.57 -4.92
C GLU A 18 -6.99 2.14 -4.97
N VAL A 19 -6.69 0.86 -4.72
CA VAL A 19 -5.31 0.34 -4.80
C VAL A 19 -4.79 0.38 -6.23
N GLU A 20 -5.54 -0.10 -7.21
CA GLU A 20 -5.11 -0.11 -8.61
C GLU A 20 -4.85 1.31 -9.13
N THR A 21 -5.75 2.25 -8.81
CA THR A 21 -5.62 3.65 -9.27
C THR A 21 -4.54 4.39 -8.50
N GLY A 22 -4.60 4.36 -7.16
CA GLY A 22 -3.72 5.15 -6.30
C GLY A 22 -2.27 4.67 -6.36
N VAL A 23 -2.04 3.35 -6.34
CA VAL A 23 -0.67 2.81 -6.47
C VAL A 23 -0.14 3.07 -7.88
N GLY A 24 -0.97 2.92 -8.92
CA GLY A 24 -0.56 3.26 -10.29
C GLY A 24 -0.08 4.70 -10.40
N GLN A 25 -0.88 5.65 -9.91
CA GLN A 25 -0.52 7.07 -9.89
C GLN A 25 0.76 7.36 -9.08
N LEU A 26 0.93 6.71 -7.92
CA LEU A 26 2.15 6.84 -7.12
C LEU A 26 3.38 6.33 -7.86
N LEU A 27 3.29 5.18 -8.52
CA LEU A 27 4.43 4.60 -9.25
C LEU A 27 4.79 5.42 -10.50
N ASP A 28 3.80 5.99 -11.19
CA ASP A 28 4.03 6.90 -12.32
C ASP A 28 4.71 8.20 -11.87
N ALA A 29 4.36 8.71 -10.68
CA ALA A 29 4.87 9.98 -10.15
C ALA A 29 6.21 9.86 -9.40
N LEU A 30 6.59 8.66 -8.96
CA LEU A 30 7.77 8.42 -8.12
C LEU A 30 8.77 7.47 -8.81
N PRO A 31 9.53 7.94 -9.81
CA PRO A 31 10.59 7.15 -10.45
C PRO A 31 11.61 6.63 -9.44
N ASP A 32 12.16 5.44 -9.69
CA ASP A 32 13.16 4.78 -8.85
C ASP A 32 12.72 4.60 -7.38
N LEU A 33 11.40 4.51 -7.14
CA LEU A 33 10.84 4.30 -5.81
C LEU A 33 11.42 3.03 -5.17
N ARG A 34 12.01 3.21 -3.99
CA ARG A 34 12.60 2.13 -3.18
C ARG A 34 12.45 2.45 -1.71
N THR A 35 12.46 1.44 -0.87
CA THR A 35 12.59 1.65 0.58
C THR A 35 13.91 2.35 0.89
N GLU A 36 13.91 3.17 1.94
CA GLU A 36 15.14 3.81 2.40
C GLU A 36 16.22 2.77 2.76
N ASP A 37 17.47 3.06 2.41
CA ASP A 37 18.60 2.17 2.66
C ASP A 37 18.74 1.83 4.15
N GLY A 38 18.80 0.54 4.46
CA GLY A 38 18.90 0.06 5.85
C GLY A 38 17.59 0.06 6.63
N PHE A 39 16.45 0.48 6.04
CA PHE A 39 15.15 0.36 6.67
C PHE A 39 14.57 -1.05 6.51
N GLU A 40 14.26 -1.70 7.63
CA GLU A 40 13.56 -2.98 7.65
C GLU A 40 12.05 -2.75 7.80
N VAL A 41 11.27 -3.26 6.84
CA VAL A 41 9.81 -3.19 6.89
C VAL A 41 9.29 -4.24 7.87
N VAL A 42 8.82 -3.78 9.04
CA VAL A 42 8.24 -4.65 10.07
C VAL A 42 6.72 -4.47 10.10
N GLU A 43 6.01 -5.55 9.82
CA GLU A 43 4.56 -5.64 9.93
C GLU A 43 4.14 -5.63 11.40
N GLN A 44 3.24 -4.72 11.76
CA GLN A 44 2.73 -4.59 13.12
C GLN A 44 1.20 -4.64 13.13
N GLY A 45 0.64 -5.17 14.22
CA GLY A 45 -0.81 -5.21 14.46
C GLY A 45 -1.43 -6.62 14.41
N VAL A 46 -2.56 -6.74 15.12
CA VAL A 46 -3.29 -8.01 15.34
C VAL A 46 -4.58 -8.06 14.53
N PHE A 47 -5.41 -7.01 14.56
CA PHE A 47 -6.67 -6.94 13.80
C PHE A 47 -6.48 -6.34 12.41
N THR A 48 -5.70 -5.26 12.32
CA THR A 48 -5.21 -4.65 11.09
C THR A 48 -3.70 -4.72 11.13
N ARG A 49 -3.08 -5.30 10.09
CA ARG A 49 -1.63 -5.49 10.03
C ARG A 49 -1.06 -4.69 8.86
N GLY A 50 -0.01 -3.94 9.15
CA GLY A 50 0.70 -3.09 8.19
C GLY A 50 2.00 -2.55 8.80
N PRO A 51 2.91 -1.98 7.99
CA PRO A 51 4.02 -1.21 8.51
C PRO A 51 3.51 0.08 9.18
N GLN A 52 4.10 0.46 10.32
CA GLN A 52 3.79 1.75 10.96
C GLN A 52 4.41 2.95 10.22
N SER A 53 5.51 2.70 9.53
CA SER A 53 6.18 3.66 8.67
C SER A 53 6.79 2.93 7.46
N LEU A 54 6.85 3.62 6.33
CA LEU A 54 7.51 3.14 5.12
C LEU A 54 8.29 4.32 4.51
N PRO A 55 9.45 4.68 5.10
CA PRO A 55 10.33 5.68 4.50
C PRO A 55 10.84 5.16 3.16
N VAL A 56 10.77 6.04 2.15
CA VAL A 56 11.11 5.71 0.77
C VAL A 56 12.04 6.76 0.19
N ARG A 57 12.83 6.34 -0.80
CA ARG A 57 13.62 7.20 -1.68
C ARG A 57 13.07 7.05 -3.09
N PHE A 58 13.05 8.16 -3.83
CA PHE A 58 12.65 8.20 -5.23
C PHE A 58 13.39 9.38 -5.90
N THR A 59 13.49 9.34 -7.21
CA THR A 59 14.00 10.45 -8.02
C THR A 59 12.86 11.44 -8.24
N PRO A 60 12.95 12.72 -7.80
CA PRO A 60 11.89 13.68 -8.05
C PRO A 60 11.65 13.87 -9.56
N ALA A 61 10.41 13.67 -10.00
CA ALA A 61 9.99 14.06 -11.35
C ALA A 61 9.92 15.60 -11.43
N ALA A 62 10.35 16.15 -12.56
CA ALA A 62 10.35 17.60 -12.83
C ALA A 62 8.94 18.13 -13.15
#